data_AF-A0A2D4KPZ7-F1
#
_entry.id   AF-A0A2D4KPZ7-F1
#
_cell.length_a   1.000
_cell.length_b   1.000
_cell.length_c   1.000
_cell.angle_alpha   90.00
_cell.angle_beta   90.00
_cell.angle_gamma   90.00
#
_symmetry.space_group_name_H-M   'P 1'
#
loop_
_entity.id
_entity.type
_entity.pdbx_description
1 polymer ?
#
loop_
_entity_poly.entity_id
_entity_poly.type
_entity_poly.pdbx_seq_one_letter_code
_entity_poly.pdbx_strand_id
1 'polypeptide(L)'
;PVRVQAQMLLSQLQGDRDGDGNQGRPSSALLDCLPCSSMLYRVVAAALMEPDWEEEAKMLLLPWLLFGDSARLLSFCRFLSPQCLASLCDHYSELLASYLSFLSSWGNCLIYDPLHGKWQTSGVKEDEVPWEEMQDRISCLYQESEPLGSAVQTWLKQLKAQDGNFEVRGLSIWTDILLDMEMPHFERKLNLR
;
A
#
# COMPACT_ATOMS: atom_id res chain seq x y z
N PRO A 1 -6.65 15.97 16.85
CA PRO A 1 -6.25 15.74 15.44
C PRO A 1 -5.27 14.56 15.36
N VAL A 2 -5.25 13.80 14.25
CA VAL A 2 -4.40 12.59 14.10
C VAL A 2 -2.92 12.87 14.39
N ARG A 3 -2.42 14.06 14.01
CA ARG A 3 -1.07 14.55 14.35
C ARG A 3 -0.75 14.54 15.85
N VAL A 4 -1.69 14.98 16.69
CA VAL A 4 -1.50 15.00 18.16
C VAL A 4 -1.43 13.57 18.69
N GLN A 5 -2.25 12.66 18.15
CA GLN A 5 -2.20 11.24 18.52
C GLN A 5 -0.88 10.59 18.08
N ALA A 6 -0.35 10.96 16.91
CA ALA A 6 0.95 10.52 16.41
C ALA A 6 2.08 10.99 17.34
N GLN A 7 2.07 12.27 17.73
CA GLN A 7 3.03 12.81 18.69
C GLN A 7 2.97 12.07 20.03
N MET A 8 1.77 11.90 20.58
CA MET A 8 1.59 11.18 21.84
C MET A 8 2.10 9.75 21.75
N LEU A 9 1.80 9.03 20.65
CA LEU A 9 2.29 7.68 20.43
C LEU A 9 3.82 7.63 20.47
N LEU A 10 4.49 8.52 19.73
CA LEU A 10 5.95 8.57 19.70
C LEU A 10 6.55 8.90 21.06
N SER A 11 5.98 9.86 21.78
CA SER A 11 6.45 10.19 23.14
C SER A 11 6.33 9.01 24.11
N GLN A 12 5.28 8.19 23.99
CA GLN A 12 5.13 6.98 24.82
C GLN A 12 6.17 5.90 24.44
N LEU A 13 6.42 5.70 23.15
CA LEU A 13 7.42 4.73 22.68
C LEU A 13 8.86 5.13 23.02
N GLN A 14 9.11 6.44 23.16
CA GLN A 14 10.39 6.98 23.62
C GLN A 14 10.54 6.86 25.14
N GLY A 15 9.51 7.19 25.92
CA GLY A 15 9.56 7.11 27.39
C GLY A 15 9.84 5.71 27.92
N ASP A 16 9.44 4.67 27.19
CA ASP A 16 9.73 3.27 27.54
C ASP A 16 11.21 2.87 27.31
N ARG A 17 12.02 3.73 26.67
CA ARG A 17 13.47 3.51 26.51
C ARG A 17 14.29 3.90 27.74
N ASP A 18 13.79 4.84 28.55
CA ASP A 18 14.56 5.46 29.64
C ASP A 18 14.34 4.77 31.00
N GLY A 19 13.39 3.82 31.08
CA GLY A 19 12.93 3.22 32.34
C GLY A 19 13.61 1.92 32.79
N ASP A 20 14.32 1.22 31.91
CA ASP A 20 14.95 -0.06 32.24
C ASP A 20 16.40 -0.09 31.76
N GLY A 21 17.33 -0.52 32.63
CA GLY A 21 18.78 -0.55 32.37
C GLY A 21 19.22 -1.57 31.32
N ASN A 22 18.30 -2.01 30.47
CA ASN A 22 18.52 -2.94 29.39
C ASN A 22 18.60 -2.17 28.07
N GLN A 23 19.75 -2.27 27.41
CA GLN A 23 20.12 -1.46 26.26
C GLN A 23 19.06 -1.48 25.14
N GLY A 24 18.35 -0.36 24.97
CA GLY A 24 18.15 0.27 23.67
C GLY A 24 17.28 -0.45 22.64
N ARG A 25 16.29 -1.26 23.03
CA ARG A 25 15.22 -1.66 22.10
C ARG A 25 13.94 -0.90 22.39
N PRO A 26 13.40 -0.14 21.41
CA PRO A 26 12.06 0.41 21.58
C PRO A 26 11.07 -0.72 21.79
N SER A 27 10.24 -0.60 22.82
CA SER A 27 9.28 -1.65 23.16
C SER A 27 8.13 -1.62 22.15
N SER A 28 8.28 -2.42 21.09
CA SER A 28 7.18 -2.74 20.17
C SER A 28 5.99 -3.36 20.90
N ALA A 29 6.17 -3.85 22.13
CA ALA A 29 5.13 -4.46 22.95
C ALA A 29 3.95 -3.51 23.20
N LEU A 30 4.20 -2.20 23.38
CA LEU A 30 3.10 -1.23 23.52
C LEU A 30 2.24 -1.20 22.26
N LEU A 31 2.85 -1.17 21.08
CA LEU A 31 2.13 -1.19 19.81
C LEU A 31 1.39 -2.50 19.57
N ASP A 32 1.98 -3.62 20.00
CA ASP A 32 1.36 -4.95 19.88
C ASP A 32 0.13 -5.11 20.79
N CYS A 33 0.02 -4.31 21.87
CA CYS A 33 -1.16 -4.27 22.73
C CYS A 33 -2.28 -3.35 22.22
N LEU A 34 -2.02 -2.50 21.22
CA LEU A 34 -3.04 -1.61 20.67
C LEU A 34 -3.97 -2.37 19.71
N PRO A 35 -5.27 -2.02 19.67
CA PRO A 35 -6.20 -2.65 18.75
C PRO A 35 -5.81 -2.33 17.29
N CYS A 36 -5.57 -3.37 16.50
CA CYS A 36 -5.38 -3.30 15.05
C CYS A 36 -6.63 -2.69 14.40
N SER A 37 -6.61 -1.39 14.19
CA SER A 37 -7.75 -0.61 13.74
C SER A 37 -7.31 0.40 12.68
N SER A 38 -8.24 0.79 11.81
CA SER A 38 -7.99 1.85 10.81
C SER A 38 -7.47 3.14 11.46
N MET A 39 -7.95 3.49 12.66
CA MET A 39 -7.45 4.67 13.37
C MET A 39 -5.98 4.53 13.77
N LEU A 40 -5.57 3.38 14.32
CA LEU A 40 -4.16 3.13 14.68
C LEU A 40 -3.26 3.29 13.44
N TYR A 41 -3.62 2.67 12.32
CA TYR A 41 -2.81 2.74 11.10
C TYR A 41 -2.74 4.16 10.52
N ARG A 42 -3.82 4.95 10.62
CA ARG A 42 -3.79 6.38 10.26
C ARG A 42 -2.87 7.19 11.17
N VAL A 43 -2.84 6.89 12.47
CA VAL A 43 -1.91 7.53 13.42
C VAL A 43 -0.47 7.16 13.10
N VAL A 44 -0.19 5.89 12.81
CA VAL A 44 1.14 5.40 12.40
C VAL A 44 1.58 6.05 11.09
N ALA A 45 0.70 6.11 10.08
CA ALA A 45 0.99 6.78 8.81
C ALA A 45 1.29 8.27 9.00
N ALA A 46 0.49 8.97 9.82
CA ALA A 46 0.71 10.38 10.12
C ALA A 46 2.02 10.61 10.90
N ALA A 47 2.40 9.69 11.79
CA ALA A 47 3.67 9.77 12.51
C ALA A 47 4.86 9.64 11.56
N LEU A 48 4.80 8.70 10.61
CA LEU A 48 5.82 8.48 9.60
C LEU A 48 5.98 9.68 8.66
N MET A 49 4.88 10.35 8.29
CA MET A 49 4.91 11.46 7.33
C MET A 49 5.15 12.84 7.97
N GLU A 50 5.44 12.93 9.27
CA GLU A 50 5.61 14.21 9.95
C GLU A 50 7.10 14.61 10.03
N PRO A 51 7.50 15.75 9.44
CA PRO A 51 8.90 16.17 9.38
C PRO A 51 9.56 16.44 10.74
N ASP A 52 8.78 16.86 11.74
CA ASP A 52 9.29 17.25 13.05
C ASP A 52 9.90 16.07 13.84
N TRP A 53 9.56 14.82 13.50
CA TRP A 53 9.99 13.60 14.20
C TRP A 53 10.09 12.38 13.28
N GLU A 54 10.37 12.62 12.00
CA GLU A 54 10.36 11.58 10.96
C GLU A 54 11.38 10.47 11.28
N GLU A 55 12.59 10.82 11.68
CA GLU A 55 13.66 9.85 11.96
C GLU A 55 13.29 8.94 13.14
N GLU A 56 12.72 9.50 14.21
CA GLU A 56 12.24 8.74 15.35
C GLU A 56 11.08 7.83 14.96
N ALA A 57 10.10 8.37 14.22
CA ALA A 57 8.98 7.59 13.73
C ALA A 57 9.44 6.44 12.84
N LYS A 58 10.38 6.69 11.93
CA LYS A 58 10.99 5.71 11.04
C LYS A 58 11.67 4.60 11.83
N MET A 59 12.54 4.94 12.79
CA MET A 59 13.27 3.98 13.61
C MET A 59 12.35 3.10 14.49
N LEU A 60 11.22 3.64 14.92
CA LEU A 60 10.30 2.96 15.83
C LEU A 60 9.22 2.15 15.09
N LEU A 61 8.61 2.75 14.07
CA LEU A 61 7.37 2.26 13.46
C LEU A 61 7.61 1.41 12.21
N LEU A 62 8.61 1.72 11.38
CA LEU A 62 8.88 0.90 10.20
C LEU A 62 9.30 -0.52 10.56
N PRO A 63 10.24 -0.77 11.51
CA PRO A 63 10.58 -2.13 11.88
C PRO A 63 9.39 -2.90 12.45
N TRP A 64 8.53 -2.22 13.22
CA TRP A 64 7.31 -2.79 13.78
C TRP A 64 6.29 -3.18 12.70
N LEU A 65 6.19 -2.40 11.62
CA LEU A 65 5.34 -2.70 10.47
C LEU A 65 5.91 -3.84 9.61
N LEU A 66 7.21 -3.77 9.27
CA LEU A 66 7.82 -4.63 8.25
C LEU A 66 8.30 -5.99 8.77
N PHE A 67 8.78 -6.07 10.01
CA PHE A 67 9.34 -7.30 10.58
C PHE A 67 8.42 -7.99 11.59
N GLY A 68 7.23 -7.43 11.82
CA GLY A 68 6.21 -8.02 12.68
C GLY A 68 5.36 -9.07 11.98
N ASP A 69 4.12 -9.22 12.45
CA ASP A 69 3.10 -10.06 11.82
C ASP A 69 2.78 -9.57 10.39
N SER A 70 2.85 -10.46 9.40
CA SER A 70 2.55 -10.10 8.00
C SER A 70 1.11 -9.61 7.80
N ALA A 71 0.17 -10.09 8.63
CA ALA A 71 -1.22 -9.63 8.60
C ALA A 71 -1.35 -8.15 9.01
N ARG A 72 -0.42 -7.63 9.81
CA ARG A 72 -0.38 -6.22 10.23
C ARG A 72 -0.05 -5.31 9.07
N LEU A 73 1.00 -5.63 8.31
CA LEU A 73 1.38 -4.83 7.16
C LEU A 73 0.30 -4.87 6.08
N LEU A 74 -0.29 -6.04 5.86
CA LEU A 74 -1.44 -6.19 4.96
C LEU A 74 -2.62 -5.32 5.41
N SER A 75 -2.96 -5.35 6.70
CA SER A 75 -4.04 -4.54 7.27
C SER A 75 -3.74 -3.04 7.16
N PHE A 76 -2.51 -2.63 7.43
CA PHE A 76 -2.05 -1.26 7.24
C PHE A 76 -2.27 -0.79 5.79
N CYS A 77 -1.84 -1.58 4.80
CA CYS A 77 -2.05 -1.29 3.39
C CYS A 77 -3.52 -1.33 2.95
N ARG A 78 -4.38 -2.10 3.63
CA ARG A 78 -5.82 -2.12 3.33
C ARG A 78 -6.56 -0.90 3.88
N PHE A 79 -6.29 -0.55 5.14
CA PHE A 79 -7.05 0.47 5.85
C PHE A 79 -6.66 1.91 5.49
N LEU A 80 -5.50 2.12 4.89
CA LEU A 80 -5.09 3.42 4.39
C LEU A 80 -5.65 3.69 2.99
N SER A 81 -5.98 4.96 2.75
CA SER A 81 -6.38 5.42 1.43
C SER A 81 -5.24 5.24 0.42
N PRO A 82 -5.55 4.96 -0.86
CA PRO A 82 -4.58 4.84 -1.95
C PRO A 82 -3.55 5.98 -2.01
N GLN A 83 -3.99 7.23 -1.86
CA GLN A 83 -3.11 8.41 -1.93
C GLN A 83 -2.11 8.42 -0.76
N CYS A 84 -2.57 8.13 0.46
CA CYS A 84 -1.69 8.05 1.63
C CYS A 84 -0.62 6.96 1.49
N LEU A 85 -0.99 5.80 0.93
CA LEU A 85 -0.02 4.73 0.68
C LEU A 85 0.97 5.07 -0.41
N ALA A 86 0.52 5.75 -1.47
CA ALA A 86 1.39 6.19 -2.54
C ALA A 86 2.47 7.14 -2.01
N SER A 87 2.08 8.14 -1.22
CA SER A 87 3.04 9.06 -0.59
C SER A 87 3.99 8.34 0.38
N LEU A 88 3.50 7.40 1.19
CA LEU A 88 4.37 6.59 2.06
C LEU A 88 5.37 5.73 1.27
N CYS A 89 4.96 5.16 0.14
CA CYS A 89 5.83 4.34 -0.70
C CYS A 89 6.89 5.18 -1.44
N ASP A 90 6.58 6.44 -1.74
CA ASP A 90 7.55 7.40 -2.29
C ASP A 90 8.64 7.72 -1.26
N HIS A 91 8.26 7.83 0.01
CA HIS A 91 9.19 8.12 1.11
C HIS A 91 9.96 6.88 1.60
N TYR A 92 9.34 5.69 1.54
CA TYR A 92 9.90 4.45 2.10
C TYR A 92 9.88 3.29 1.08
N SER A 93 11.01 3.09 0.40
CA SER A 93 11.18 2.05 -0.61
C SER A 93 10.94 0.62 -0.09
N GLU A 94 11.21 0.36 1.19
CA GLU A 94 10.98 -0.92 1.84
C GLU A 94 9.48 -1.24 1.94
N LEU A 95 8.64 -0.22 2.10
CA LEU A 95 7.19 -0.36 2.09
C LEU A 95 6.68 -0.64 0.67
N LEU A 96 7.25 0.04 -0.34
CA LEU A 96 6.88 -0.14 -1.73
C LEU A 96 7.02 -1.62 -2.16
N ALA A 97 8.16 -2.24 -1.85
CA ALA A 97 8.42 -3.63 -2.24
C ALA A 97 7.35 -4.59 -1.69
N SER A 98 7.00 -4.48 -0.41
CA SER A 98 5.94 -5.28 0.19
C SER A 98 4.56 -4.95 -0.38
N TYR A 99 4.28 -3.67 -0.63
CA TYR A 99 2.97 -3.26 -1.15
C TYR A 99 2.73 -3.74 -2.58
N LEU A 100 3.74 -3.66 -3.45
CA LEU A 100 3.67 -4.23 -4.81
C LEU A 100 3.43 -5.74 -4.77
N SER A 101 4.01 -6.47 -3.81
CA SER A 101 3.73 -7.91 -3.64
C SER A 101 2.27 -8.20 -3.27
N PHE A 102 1.67 -7.38 -2.40
CA PHE A 102 0.24 -7.48 -2.09
C PHE A 102 -0.63 -7.15 -3.30
N LEU A 103 -0.32 -6.08 -4.02
CA LEU A 103 -1.03 -5.70 -5.25
C LEU A 103 -0.96 -6.83 -6.29
N SER A 104 0.21 -7.43 -6.52
CA SER A 104 0.34 -8.63 -7.38
C SER A 104 -0.57 -9.75 -6.92
N SER A 105 -0.58 -10.04 -5.62
CA SER A 105 -1.38 -11.12 -5.04
C SER A 105 -2.88 -10.87 -5.19
N TRP A 106 -3.33 -9.63 -4.98
CA TRP A 106 -4.73 -9.24 -5.16
C TRP A 106 -5.16 -9.28 -6.63
N GLY A 107 -4.34 -8.74 -7.54
CA GLY A 107 -4.63 -8.76 -8.97
C GLY A 107 -4.72 -10.17 -9.53
N ASN A 108 -3.87 -11.09 -9.08
CA ASN A 108 -3.92 -12.51 -9.45
C ASN A 108 -5.18 -13.25 -8.97
N CYS A 109 -5.98 -12.65 -8.09
CA CYS A 109 -7.26 -13.21 -7.66
C CYS A 109 -8.45 -12.70 -8.47
N LEU A 110 -8.24 -11.73 -9.36
CA LEU A 110 -9.29 -11.21 -10.23
C LEU A 110 -9.45 -12.08 -11.47
N ILE A 111 -10.69 -12.29 -11.88
CA ILE A 111 -11.07 -13.07 -13.05
C ILE A 111 -11.82 -12.15 -14.00
N TYR A 112 -11.52 -12.24 -15.29
CA TYR A 112 -12.22 -11.47 -16.31
C TYR A 112 -13.61 -12.04 -16.57
N ASP A 113 -14.63 -11.19 -16.46
CA ASP A 113 -16.00 -11.50 -16.87
C ASP A 113 -16.23 -10.99 -18.31
N PRO A 114 -16.27 -11.89 -19.31
CA PRO A 114 -16.47 -11.51 -20.71
C PRO A 114 -17.87 -10.98 -21.00
N LEU A 115 -18.87 -11.23 -20.15
CA LEU A 115 -20.23 -10.72 -20.34
C LEU A 115 -20.32 -9.23 -20.02
N HIS A 116 -19.60 -8.79 -19.00
CA HIS A 116 -19.58 -7.41 -18.54
C HIS A 116 -18.32 -6.64 -18.96
N GLY A 117 -17.35 -7.31 -19.58
CA GLY A 117 -16.11 -6.71 -20.05
C GLY A 117 -15.24 -6.16 -18.92
N LYS A 118 -15.27 -6.77 -17.73
CA LYS A 118 -14.60 -6.25 -16.53
C LYS A 118 -13.96 -7.36 -15.70
N TRP A 119 -12.94 -6.99 -14.94
CA TRP A 119 -12.36 -7.85 -13.92
C TRP A 119 -13.25 -7.88 -12.68
N GLN A 120 -13.36 -9.04 -12.04
CA GLN A 120 -14.13 -9.22 -10.82
C GLN A 120 -13.44 -10.18 -9.86
N THR A 121 -13.75 -10.03 -8.57
CA THR A 121 -13.31 -10.91 -7.50
C THR A 121 -13.79 -12.34 -7.76
N SER A 122 -12.92 -13.33 -7.57
CA SER A 122 -13.29 -14.75 -7.70
C SER A 122 -14.28 -15.20 -6.63
N GLY A 123 -14.35 -14.47 -5.50
CA GLY A 123 -15.17 -14.78 -4.34
C GLY A 123 -14.62 -15.94 -3.49
N VAL A 124 -13.39 -16.39 -3.76
CA VAL A 124 -12.78 -17.56 -3.11
C VAL A 124 -11.99 -17.16 -1.86
N LYS A 125 -11.37 -15.96 -1.86
CA LYS A 125 -10.60 -15.47 -0.71
C LYS A 125 -11.33 -14.32 -0.02
N GLU A 126 -11.26 -14.28 1.31
CA GLU A 126 -11.85 -13.21 2.13
C GLU A 126 -11.19 -11.84 1.91
N ASP A 127 -9.97 -11.83 1.35
CA ASP A 127 -9.12 -10.65 1.21
C ASP A 127 -8.99 -10.13 -0.23
N GLU A 128 -9.94 -10.46 -1.09
CA GLU A 128 -9.96 -9.97 -2.47
C GLU A 128 -10.27 -8.48 -2.55
N VAL A 129 -9.56 -7.80 -3.44
CA VAL A 129 -9.73 -6.38 -3.72
C VAL A 129 -10.50 -6.23 -5.02
N PRO A 130 -11.62 -5.47 -5.05
CA PRO A 130 -12.36 -5.20 -6.28
C PRO A 130 -11.51 -4.52 -7.35
N TRP A 131 -11.91 -4.70 -8.61
CA TRP A 131 -11.21 -4.13 -9.76
C TRP A 131 -11.01 -2.60 -9.65
N GLU A 132 -12.04 -1.87 -9.24
CA GLU A 132 -12.01 -0.41 -9.13
C GLU A 132 -11.01 0.05 -8.05
N GLU A 133 -10.97 -0.67 -6.93
CA GLU A 133 -10.01 -0.37 -5.85
C GLU A 133 -8.58 -0.69 -6.28
N MET A 134 -8.38 -1.80 -7.02
CA MET A 134 -7.09 -2.18 -7.59
C MET A 134 -6.57 -1.10 -8.57
N GLN A 135 -7.45 -0.61 -9.45
CA GLN A 135 -7.13 0.49 -10.37
C GLN A 135 -6.75 1.76 -9.61
N ASP A 136 -7.52 2.16 -8.59
CA ASP A 136 -7.26 3.39 -7.83
C ASP A 136 -5.91 3.33 -7.09
N ARG A 137 -5.61 2.19 -6.46
CA ARG A 137 -4.35 1.94 -5.74
C ARG A 137 -3.12 2.05 -6.64
N ILE A 138 -3.13 1.38 -7.78
CA ILE A 138 -1.97 1.44 -8.70
C ILE A 138 -1.92 2.79 -9.40
N SER A 139 -3.08 3.40 -9.71
CA SER A 139 -3.11 4.74 -10.33
C SER A 139 -2.50 5.79 -9.43
N CYS A 140 -2.77 5.75 -8.12
CA CYS A 140 -2.14 6.65 -7.16
C CYS A 140 -0.62 6.46 -7.17
N LEU A 141 -0.12 5.22 -7.08
CA LEU A 141 1.32 4.93 -7.15
C LEU A 141 1.96 5.41 -8.46
N TYR A 142 1.30 5.20 -9.59
CA TYR A 142 1.80 5.58 -10.91
C TYR A 142 1.85 7.10 -11.11
N GLN A 143 0.94 7.84 -10.48
CA GLN A 143 0.83 9.30 -10.59
C GLN A 143 1.77 10.07 -9.65
N GLU A 144 2.37 9.40 -8.67
CA GLU A 144 3.39 10.01 -7.82
C GLU A 144 4.62 10.46 -8.64
N SER A 145 5.41 11.35 -8.05
CA SER A 145 6.62 11.86 -8.70
C SER A 145 7.63 10.76 -9.02
N GLU A 146 8.49 11.03 -10.01
CA GLU A 146 9.66 10.19 -10.23
C GLU A 146 10.57 10.20 -8.99
N PRO A 147 11.16 9.06 -8.61
CA PRO A 147 11.29 7.83 -9.39
C PRO A 147 10.16 6.79 -9.22
N LEU A 148 9.14 7.05 -8.40
CA LEU A 148 8.14 6.04 -8.05
C LEU A 148 7.28 5.63 -9.26
N GLY A 149 6.79 6.60 -10.05
CA GLY A 149 5.98 6.34 -11.23
C GLY A 149 6.65 5.38 -12.23
N SER A 150 7.94 5.60 -12.56
CA SER A 150 8.69 4.72 -13.46
C SER A 150 8.96 3.33 -12.87
N ALA A 151 9.17 3.22 -11.56
CA ALA A 151 9.31 1.93 -10.88
C ALA A 151 8.02 1.10 -10.97
N VAL A 152 6.86 1.73 -10.76
CA VAL A 152 5.54 1.10 -10.87
C VAL A 152 5.26 0.68 -12.31
N GLN A 153 5.59 1.53 -13.30
CA GLN A 153 5.45 1.17 -14.71
C GLN A 153 6.31 -0.04 -15.09
N THR A 154 7.55 -0.09 -14.59
CA THR A 154 8.48 -1.20 -14.83
C THR A 154 7.95 -2.50 -14.23
N TRP A 155 7.44 -2.44 -13.00
CA TRP A 155 6.82 -3.59 -12.33
C TRP A 155 5.58 -4.10 -13.09
N LEU A 156 4.68 -3.22 -13.54
CA LEU A 156 3.52 -3.60 -14.35
C LEU A 156 3.93 -4.29 -15.65
N LYS A 157 4.94 -3.75 -16.35
CA LYS A 157 5.46 -4.36 -17.60
C LYS A 157 6.04 -5.75 -17.36
N GLN A 158 6.70 -5.96 -16.22
CA GLN A 158 7.20 -7.29 -15.84
C GLN A 158 6.07 -8.29 -15.62
N LEU A 159 5.00 -7.90 -14.94
CA LEU A 159 3.83 -8.76 -14.71
C LEU A 159 3.08 -9.07 -16.01
N LYS A 160 2.85 -8.05 -16.86
CA LYS A 160 2.31 -8.24 -18.21
C LYS A 160 3.15 -9.23 -19.02
N ALA A 161 4.48 -9.15 -18.95
CA ALA A 161 5.36 -10.08 -19.65
C ALA A 161 5.24 -11.52 -19.11
N GLN A 162 5.06 -11.70 -17.81
CA GLN A 162 4.85 -13.01 -17.18
C GLN A 162 3.53 -13.66 -17.64
N ASP A 163 2.49 -12.86 -17.85
CA ASP A 163 1.21 -13.34 -18.39
C ASP A 163 1.26 -13.70 -19.88
N GLY A 164 2.35 -13.38 -20.60
CA GLY A 164 2.52 -13.66 -22.02
C GLY A 164 2.54 -12.43 -22.92
N ASN A 165 2.65 -11.23 -22.34
CA ASN A 165 2.76 -9.95 -23.04
C ASN A 165 1.62 -9.70 -24.04
N PHE A 166 0.38 -9.98 -23.62
CA PHE A 166 -0.79 -9.73 -24.42
C PHE A 166 -1.01 -8.22 -24.66
N GLU A 167 -1.56 -7.87 -25.81
CA GLU A 167 -1.93 -6.49 -26.17
C GLU A 167 -3.46 -6.29 -26.22
N VAL A 168 -4.21 -7.35 -25.94
CA VAL A 168 -5.68 -7.37 -25.98
C VAL A 168 -6.26 -7.42 -24.57
N ARG A 169 -7.38 -6.72 -24.37
CA ARG A 169 -8.05 -6.66 -23.07
C ARG A 169 -8.63 -7.99 -22.62
N GLY A 170 -8.69 -8.20 -21.31
CA GLY A 170 -9.37 -9.33 -20.68
C GLY A 170 -8.58 -10.65 -20.65
N LEU A 171 -7.35 -10.66 -21.13
CA LEU A 171 -6.44 -11.82 -20.99
C LEU A 171 -5.45 -11.67 -19.84
N SER A 172 -5.06 -10.44 -19.53
CA SER A 172 -4.12 -10.12 -18.46
C SER A 172 -4.57 -8.84 -17.78
N ILE A 173 -4.78 -8.91 -16.47
CA ILE A 173 -5.17 -7.74 -15.68
C ILE A 173 -4.11 -6.63 -15.80
N TRP A 174 -2.84 -7.01 -15.82
CA TRP A 174 -1.72 -6.07 -15.92
C TRP A 174 -1.70 -5.35 -17.26
N THR A 175 -2.12 -6.03 -18.33
CA THR A 175 -2.32 -5.40 -19.65
C THR A 175 -3.42 -4.35 -19.58
N ASP A 176 -4.57 -4.70 -19.03
CA ASP A 176 -5.73 -3.80 -18.94
C ASP A 176 -5.41 -2.57 -18.09
N ILE A 177 -4.72 -2.74 -16.95
CA ILE A 177 -4.26 -1.65 -16.10
C ILE A 177 -3.30 -0.72 -16.85
N LEU A 178 -2.29 -1.27 -17.53
CA LEU A 178 -1.33 -0.47 -18.30
C LEU A 178 -2.03 0.33 -19.39
N LEU A 179 -2.94 -0.31 -20.14
CA LEU A 179 -3.72 0.36 -21.17
C LEU A 179 -4.52 1.52 -20.55
N ASP A 180 -5.22 1.32 -19.44
CA ASP A 180 -6.00 2.36 -18.77
C ASP A 180 -5.15 3.55 -18.29
N MET A 181 -3.92 3.30 -17.83
CA MET A 181 -2.99 4.33 -17.37
C MET A 181 -2.40 5.14 -18.52
N GLU A 182 -2.02 4.46 -19.61
CA GLU A 182 -1.43 5.07 -20.81
C GLU A 182 -2.51 5.74 -21.69
N MET A 183 -3.79 5.41 -21.50
CA MET A 183 -4.89 6.10 -22.17
C MET A 183 -5.00 7.57 -21.72
N PRO A 184 -5.13 8.52 -22.67
CA PRO A 184 -5.46 9.90 -22.36
C PRO A 184 -6.75 10.01 -21.53
N HIS A 185 -6.77 10.94 -20.58
CA HIS A 185 -7.88 11.12 -19.62
C HIS A 185 -9.28 11.25 -20.27
N PHE A 186 -9.39 11.70 -21.52
CA PHE A 186 -10.68 11.82 -22.21
C PHE A 186 -11.25 10.47 -22.71
N GLU A 187 -10.41 9.46 -22.97
CA GLU A 187 -10.83 8.14 -23.45
C GLU A 187 -11.23 7.21 -22.31
N ARG A 188 -10.68 7.41 -21.11
CA ARG A 188 -11.04 6.67 -19.89
C ARG A 188 -12.53 6.76 -19.53
N LYS A 189 -13.19 7.90 -19.79
CA LYS A 189 -14.63 8.09 -19.50
C LYS A 189 -15.58 7.39 -20.48
N LEU A 190 -15.10 7.02 -21.67
CA LEU A 190 -15.90 6.32 -22.68
C LEU A 190 -15.94 4.81 -22.43
N ASN A 191 -14.88 4.24 -21.83
CA ASN A 191 -14.77 2.82 -21.52
C ASN A 191 -15.41 2.42 -20.16
N LEU A 192 -15.89 3.40 -19.39
CA LEU A 192 -16.61 3.22 -18.11
C LEU A 192 -18.15 3.25 -18.28
N ARG A 193 -18.67 3.23 -19.51
CA ARG A 193 -20.10 3.25 -19.81
C ARG A 193 -20.59 1.94 -20.40
#